data_AF-A0A9X1HF05-F1
#
_entry.id   AF-A0A9X1HF05-F1
#
_cell.length_a   1.000
_cell.length_b   1.000
_cell.length_c   1.000
_cell.angle_alpha   90.00
_cell.angle_beta   90.00
_cell.angle_gamma   90.00
#
_symmetry.space_group_name_H-M   'P 1'
#
loop_
_entity.id
_entity.type
_entity.pdbx_description
1 polymer ?
#
loop_
_entity_poly.entity_id
_entity_poly.type
_entity_poly.pdbx_seq_one_letter_code
_entity_poly.pdbx_strand_id
1 'polypeptide(L)'
;MRLLYKVADKEILKVRNEIFKEVGIPSLLENGFEFSPFKTSWHGQYDKSSRGYIYDFCRLSPKNNLEQISVYIFGSEKWIQIYLNIYELSPSLDSLAILKDSEGLEFGTPNKISTRMRLRVDDYKGPPLFYMLFLPEHKLGKFYTKDGYFNKVKKLKKLIETDMKNIDCFVKRWHEKFVPNKTDWEGNLLIEVSKS
;
A
#
# COMPACT_ATOMS: atom_id res chain seq x y z
N MET A 1 26.21 -32.08 -7.20
CA MET A 1 25.83 -30.66 -7.03
C MET A 1 24.31 -30.57 -7.18
N ARG A 2 23.54 -30.34 -6.10
CA ARG A 2 22.06 -30.24 -6.20
C ARG A 2 21.71 -28.88 -6.81
N LEU A 3 21.06 -28.88 -7.97
CA LEU A 3 20.50 -27.68 -8.58
C LEU A 3 19.40 -27.14 -7.68
N LEU A 4 19.60 -25.93 -7.15
CA LEU A 4 18.56 -25.22 -6.41
C LEU A 4 17.43 -24.83 -7.38
N TYR A 5 16.19 -24.99 -6.96
CA TYR A 5 15.04 -24.52 -7.74
C TYR A 5 15.09 -22.99 -7.89
N LYS A 6 15.12 -22.51 -9.13
CA LYS A 6 15.16 -21.10 -9.47
C LYS A 6 13.95 -20.73 -10.33
N VAL A 7 13.36 -19.59 -10.03
CA VAL A 7 12.29 -18.96 -10.81
C VAL A 7 12.84 -17.65 -11.34
N ALA A 8 12.53 -17.31 -12.59
CA ALA A 8 12.96 -16.06 -13.20
C ALA A 8 12.35 -14.85 -12.46
N ASP A 9 13.09 -13.75 -12.35
CA ASP A 9 12.61 -12.56 -11.63
C ASP A 9 11.33 -11.97 -12.23
N LYS A 10 11.16 -12.06 -13.56
CA LYS A 10 9.93 -11.68 -14.26
C LYS A 10 8.72 -12.49 -13.80
N GLU A 11 8.90 -13.79 -13.58
CA GLU A 11 7.84 -14.66 -13.07
C GLU A 11 7.55 -14.35 -11.59
N ILE A 12 8.57 -14.06 -10.78
CA ILE A 12 8.39 -13.62 -9.38
C ILE A 12 7.61 -12.29 -9.32
N LEU A 13 7.89 -11.35 -10.22
CA LEU A 13 7.14 -10.11 -10.35
C LEU A 13 5.67 -10.38 -10.73
N LYS A 14 5.45 -11.22 -11.74
CA LYS A 14 4.11 -11.60 -12.21
C LYS A 14 3.29 -12.25 -11.10
N VAL A 15 3.87 -13.20 -10.37
CA VAL A 15 3.20 -13.90 -9.27
C VAL A 15 2.83 -12.97 -8.12
N ARG A 16 3.69 -12.02 -7.75
CA ARG A 16 3.35 -11.01 -6.73
C ARG A 16 2.19 -10.13 -7.19
N ASN A 17 2.19 -9.73 -8.46
CA ASN A 17 1.10 -8.96 -9.03
C ASN A 17 -0.22 -9.75 -9.04
N GLU A 18 -0.17 -11.02 -9.44
CA GLU A 18 -1.33 -11.94 -9.45
C GLU A 18 -1.88 -12.15 -8.04
N ILE A 19 -1.02 -12.40 -7.04
CA ILE A 19 -1.44 -12.48 -5.64
C ILE A 19 -2.22 -11.24 -5.23
N PHE A 20 -1.69 -10.05 -5.52
CA PHE A 20 -2.36 -8.82 -5.12
C PHE A 20 -3.70 -8.63 -5.86
N LYS A 21 -3.77 -8.95 -7.15
CA LYS A 21 -5.04 -8.93 -7.92
C LYS A 21 -6.08 -9.91 -7.38
N GLU A 22 -5.65 -11.12 -7.02
CA GLU A 22 -6.56 -12.19 -6.61
C GLU A 22 -7.14 -12.00 -5.22
N VAL A 23 -6.36 -11.47 -4.26
CA VAL A 23 -6.80 -11.36 -2.86
C VAL A 23 -6.65 -9.97 -2.26
N GLY A 24 -5.69 -9.17 -2.73
CA GLY A 24 -5.46 -7.83 -2.21
C GLY A 24 -6.57 -6.87 -2.64
N ILE A 25 -6.81 -6.79 -3.95
CA ILE A 25 -7.84 -5.90 -4.52
C ILE A 25 -9.23 -6.23 -3.96
N PRO A 26 -9.73 -7.49 -4.03
CA PRO A 26 -11.08 -7.79 -3.53
C PRO A 26 -11.23 -7.49 -2.04
N SER A 27 -10.22 -7.79 -1.22
CA SER A 27 -10.27 -7.52 0.22
C SER A 27 -10.33 -6.02 0.53
N LEU A 28 -9.65 -5.17 -0.26
CA LEU A 28 -9.76 -3.72 -0.11
C LEU A 28 -11.13 -3.21 -0.53
N LEU A 29 -11.67 -3.70 -1.66
CA LEU A 29 -13.02 -3.34 -2.12
C LEU A 29 -14.10 -3.75 -1.10
N GLU A 30 -13.99 -4.92 -0.49
CA GLU A 30 -14.86 -5.38 0.60
C GLU A 30 -14.81 -4.44 1.83
N ASN A 31 -13.69 -3.76 2.05
CA ASN A 31 -13.52 -2.77 3.12
C ASN A 31 -13.94 -1.35 2.70
N GLY A 32 -14.61 -1.19 1.56
CA GLY A 32 -15.12 0.10 1.09
C GLY A 32 -14.05 1.00 0.47
N PHE A 33 -12.87 0.48 0.16
CA PHE A 33 -11.94 1.18 -0.73
C PHE A 33 -12.41 1.07 -2.16
N GLU A 34 -12.16 2.11 -2.93
CA GLU A 34 -12.34 2.12 -4.38
C GLU A 34 -11.00 2.40 -5.05
N PHE A 35 -10.89 2.10 -6.35
CA PHE A 35 -9.75 2.59 -7.10
C PHE A 35 -9.69 4.12 -7.01
N SER A 36 -8.49 4.65 -6.81
CA SER A 36 -8.28 6.07 -6.64
C SER A 36 -8.90 6.86 -7.80
N PRO A 37 -9.74 7.87 -7.53
CA PRO A 37 -10.51 8.55 -8.56
C PRO A 37 -9.68 9.50 -9.42
N PHE A 38 -8.51 9.94 -8.95
CA PHE A 38 -7.72 10.98 -9.62
C PHE A 38 -7.23 10.57 -11.01
N LYS A 39 -7.09 11.55 -11.92
CA LYS A 39 -6.59 11.36 -13.31
C LYS A 39 -5.22 10.69 -13.38
N THR A 40 -4.37 10.98 -12.40
CA THR A 40 -2.98 10.50 -12.33
C THR A 40 -2.81 9.18 -11.60
N SER A 41 -3.91 8.55 -11.18
CA SER A 41 -3.89 7.30 -10.43
C SER A 41 -3.45 6.12 -11.29
N TRP A 42 -2.73 5.18 -10.69
CA TRP A 42 -2.35 3.94 -11.37
C TRP A 42 -3.23 2.78 -10.92
N HIS A 43 -3.62 1.94 -11.88
CA HIS A 43 -4.55 0.81 -11.65
C HIS A 43 -3.96 -0.50 -12.18
N GLY A 44 -2.67 -0.72 -11.92
CA GLY A 44 -1.98 -1.96 -12.26
C GLY A 44 -1.50 -2.07 -13.69
N GLN A 45 -1.44 -0.97 -14.45
CA GLN A 45 -0.68 -0.92 -15.69
C GLN A 45 0.80 -1.16 -15.39
N TYR A 46 1.48 -1.93 -16.25
CA TYR A 46 2.92 -2.09 -16.12
C TYR A 46 3.62 -0.79 -16.50
N ASP A 47 4.30 -0.18 -15.55
CA ASP A 47 5.11 1.00 -15.78
C ASP A 47 6.54 0.59 -16.16
N LYS A 48 6.97 1.02 -17.36
CA LYS A 48 8.33 0.75 -17.86
C LYS A 48 9.39 1.51 -17.07
N SER A 49 9.05 2.69 -16.53
CA SER A 49 9.97 3.55 -15.79
C SER A 49 10.33 2.93 -14.44
N SER A 50 9.33 2.55 -13.65
CA SER A 50 9.51 1.86 -12.36
C SER A 50 9.72 0.35 -12.49
N ARG A 51 9.54 -0.23 -13.69
CA ARG A 51 9.66 -1.66 -13.99
C ARG A 51 8.79 -2.50 -13.04
N GLY A 52 7.53 -2.13 -12.91
CA GLY A 52 6.63 -2.73 -11.93
C GLY A 52 5.17 -2.37 -12.12
N TYR A 53 4.39 -2.65 -11.08
CA TYR A 53 2.96 -2.35 -11.01
C TYR A 53 2.69 -1.41 -9.84
N ILE A 54 1.82 -0.44 -10.07
CA ILE A 54 1.35 0.51 -9.06
C ILE A 54 -0.17 0.43 -9.00
N TYR A 55 -0.72 0.39 -7.79
CA TYR A 55 -2.15 0.48 -7.55
C TYR A 55 -2.42 1.53 -6.49
N ASP A 56 -3.34 2.44 -6.78
CA ASP A 56 -3.82 3.44 -5.83
C ASP A 56 -5.30 3.22 -5.52
N PHE A 57 -5.61 3.23 -4.24
CA PHE A 57 -6.96 3.10 -3.70
C PHE A 57 -7.27 4.25 -2.75
N CYS A 58 -8.54 4.63 -2.69
CA CYS A 58 -9.04 5.66 -1.78
C CYS A 58 -10.31 5.18 -1.08
N ARG A 59 -10.49 5.64 0.16
CA ARG A 59 -11.73 5.52 0.92
C ARG A 59 -11.99 6.84 1.65
N LEU A 60 -13.23 7.30 1.67
CA LEU A 60 -13.63 8.39 2.57
C LEU A 60 -14.09 7.80 3.89
N SER A 61 -13.43 8.21 4.96
CA SER A 61 -13.87 7.85 6.31
C SER A 61 -15.07 8.72 6.73
N PRO A 62 -15.88 8.29 7.72
CA PRO A 62 -16.98 9.09 8.26
C PRO A 62 -16.56 10.43 8.86
N LYS A 63 -15.27 10.61 9.18
CA LYS A 63 -14.69 11.85 9.70
C LYS A 63 -14.14 12.76 8.61
N ASN A 64 -14.51 12.52 7.35
CA ASN A 64 -14.05 13.28 6.19
C ASN A 64 -12.51 13.23 6.00
N ASN A 65 -11.90 12.12 6.43
CA ASN A 65 -10.53 11.80 6.06
C ASN A 65 -10.52 11.02 4.74
N LEU A 66 -9.63 11.42 3.84
CA LEU A 66 -9.23 10.64 2.68
C LEU A 66 -8.15 9.65 3.10
N GLU A 67 -8.51 8.38 3.15
CA GLU A 67 -7.59 7.27 3.40
C GLU A 67 -7.08 6.75 2.06
N GLN A 68 -5.78 6.89 1.83
CA GLN A 68 -5.12 6.50 0.59
C GLN A 68 -4.22 5.30 0.81
N ILE A 69 -4.37 4.29 -0.04
CA ILE A 69 -3.48 3.13 -0.10
C ILE A 69 -2.76 3.12 -1.44
N SER A 70 -1.42 3.14 -1.39
CA SER A 70 -0.58 2.97 -2.57
C SER A 70 0.21 1.67 -2.47
N VAL A 71 0.11 0.84 -3.51
CA VAL A 71 0.77 -0.46 -3.59
C VAL A 71 1.79 -0.46 -4.72
N TYR A 72 3.03 -0.77 -4.37
CA TYR A 72 4.14 -0.83 -5.31
C TYR A 72 4.69 -2.26 -5.39
N ILE A 73 4.76 -2.80 -6.61
CA ILE A 73 5.30 -4.12 -6.90
C ILE A 73 6.37 -3.98 -7.99
N PHE A 74 7.62 -3.76 -7.56
CA PHE A 74 8.75 -3.54 -8.47
C PHE A 74 9.49 -4.85 -8.79
N GLY A 75 10.00 -4.94 -10.02
CA GLY A 75 10.77 -6.09 -10.51
C GLY A 75 12.16 -6.22 -9.88
N SER A 76 12.78 -5.11 -9.48
CA SER A 76 14.09 -5.07 -8.79
C SER A 76 14.03 -5.59 -7.36
N GLU A 77 12.83 -5.77 -6.82
CA GLU A 77 12.61 -6.12 -5.42
C GLU A 77 11.81 -7.42 -5.28
N LYS A 78 11.69 -7.94 -4.06
CA LYS A 78 10.88 -9.14 -3.74
C LYS A 78 9.62 -8.84 -2.95
N TRP A 79 9.33 -7.56 -2.76
CA TRP A 79 8.27 -7.05 -1.90
C TRP A 79 7.01 -6.72 -2.69
N ILE A 80 5.87 -6.77 -2.01
CA ILE A 80 4.68 -5.99 -2.30
C ILE A 80 4.69 -4.90 -1.25
N GLN A 81 5.04 -3.68 -1.63
CA GLN A 81 5.08 -2.56 -0.68
C GLN A 81 3.70 -1.93 -0.62
N ILE A 82 3.07 -1.92 0.55
CA ILE A 82 1.76 -1.29 0.75
C ILE A 82 1.98 -0.12 1.70
N TYR A 83 1.54 1.07 1.28
CA TYR A 83 1.62 2.29 2.06
C TYR A 83 0.22 2.80 2.33
N LEU A 84 0.00 3.27 3.56
CA LEU A 84 -1.19 3.98 3.98
C LEU A 84 -0.81 5.43 4.27
N ASN A 85 -1.60 6.37 3.76
CA ASN A 85 -1.58 7.75 4.22
C ASN A 85 -3.00 8.27 4.41
N ILE A 86 -3.19 9.22 5.31
CA ILE A 86 -4.50 9.76 5.64
C ILE A 86 -4.42 11.29 5.64
N TYR A 87 -5.35 11.91 4.93
CA TYR A 87 -5.49 13.37 4.84
C TYR A 87 -6.86 13.80 5.37
N GLU A 88 -6.93 14.96 6.01
CA GLU A 88 -8.20 15.59 6.33
C GLU A 88 -8.56 16.54 5.18
N LEU A 89 -9.66 16.28 4.47
CA LEU A 89 -10.09 17.14 3.37
C LEU A 89 -10.82 18.37 3.90
N SER A 90 -10.57 19.54 3.34
CA SER A 90 -11.33 20.75 3.62
C SER A 90 -11.48 21.58 2.35
N PRO A 91 -12.71 21.87 1.88
CA PRO A 91 -13.99 21.53 2.50
C PRO A 91 -14.32 20.03 2.47
N SER A 92 -15.37 19.62 3.20
CA SER A 92 -15.77 18.22 3.28
C SER A 92 -16.27 17.69 1.94
N LEU A 93 -15.99 16.41 1.70
CA LEU A 93 -16.30 15.74 0.46
C LEU A 93 -17.37 14.67 0.68
N ASP A 94 -18.49 14.79 -0.03
CA ASP A 94 -19.60 13.84 0.08
C ASP A 94 -19.34 12.54 -0.70
N SER A 95 -18.48 12.59 -1.73
CA SER A 95 -18.17 11.44 -2.58
C SER A 95 -16.81 11.55 -3.27
N LEU A 96 -16.10 10.43 -3.35
CA LEU A 96 -14.85 10.30 -4.14
C LEU A 96 -15.04 10.61 -5.62
N ALA A 97 -16.26 10.48 -6.15
CA ALA A 97 -16.55 10.74 -7.57
C ALA A 97 -16.24 12.17 -8.00
N ILE A 98 -16.26 13.13 -7.06
CA ILE A 98 -15.97 14.54 -7.30
C ILE A 98 -14.48 14.75 -7.64
N LEU A 99 -13.60 13.90 -7.12
CA LEU A 99 -12.14 13.98 -7.33
C LEU A 99 -11.69 13.42 -8.68
N LYS A 100 -12.62 12.92 -9.51
CA LYS A 100 -12.29 12.29 -10.81
C LYS A 100 -11.55 13.21 -11.76
N ASP A 101 -11.85 14.51 -11.69
CA ASP A 101 -11.23 15.50 -12.55
C ASP A 101 -9.99 16.17 -11.95
N SER A 102 -9.70 15.90 -10.68
CA SER A 102 -8.58 16.46 -9.94
C SER A 102 -7.27 15.71 -10.19
N GLU A 103 -6.17 16.43 -10.08
CA GLU A 103 -4.81 15.89 -10.09
C GLU A 103 -4.49 15.27 -8.72
N GLY A 104 -4.03 14.03 -8.70
CA GLY A 104 -3.70 13.32 -7.45
C GLY A 104 -2.22 13.39 -7.07
N LEU A 105 -1.37 13.91 -7.96
CA LEU A 105 0.09 13.94 -7.79
C LEU A 105 0.53 14.70 -6.55
N GLU A 106 -0.21 15.74 -6.21
CA GLU A 106 0.13 16.67 -5.13
C GLU A 106 0.04 15.97 -3.76
N PHE A 107 -0.82 14.97 -3.59
CA PHE A 107 -0.85 14.13 -2.38
C PHE A 107 0.45 13.33 -2.21
N GLY A 108 1.14 13.01 -3.31
CA GLY A 108 2.38 12.24 -3.32
C GLY A 108 3.65 13.04 -3.02
N THR A 109 3.56 14.36 -2.79
CA THR A 109 4.74 15.22 -2.61
C THR A 109 5.43 14.99 -1.26
N PRO A 110 6.77 15.17 -1.17
CA PRO A 110 7.57 14.86 0.04
C PRO A 110 7.05 15.48 1.35
N ASN A 111 6.56 16.72 1.30
CA ASN A 111 5.98 17.40 2.46
C ASN A 111 4.70 16.73 2.98
N LYS A 112 3.96 16.03 2.12
CA LYS A 112 2.63 15.46 2.40
C LYS A 112 2.65 13.96 2.67
N ILE A 113 3.67 13.26 2.18
CA ILE A 113 3.93 11.85 2.51
C ILE A 113 4.74 11.69 3.80
N SER A 114 4.98 12.77 4.54
CA SER A 114 5.68 12.75 5.83
C SER A 114 5.00 11.87 6.88
N THR A 115 3.67 11.72 6.78
CA THR A 115 2.84 10.86 7.62
C THR A 115 2.55 9.49 6.99
N ARG A 116 3.13 9.19 5.83
CA ARG A 116 2.91 7.91 5.14
C ARG A 116 3.53 6.77 5.93
N MET A 117 2.77 5.68 6.09
CA MET A 117 3.16 4.50 6.86
C MET A 117 3.18 3.27 5.96
N ARG A 118 4.32 2.59 5.86
CA ARG A 118 4.40 1.27 5.22
C ARG A 118 3.88 0.19 6.16
N LEU A 119 2.90 -0.57 5.68
CA LEU A 119 2.30 -1.64 6.47
C LEU A 119 3.33 -2.71 6.82
N ARG A 120 3.25 -3.21 8.06
CA ARG A 120 4.15 -4.19 8.67
C ARG A 120 5.60 -3.73 8.85
N VAL A 121 5.96 -2.52 8.45
CA VAL A 121 7.32 -1.97 8.59
C VAL A 121 7.30 -0.80 9.57
N ASP A 122 6.48 0.20 9.27
CA ASP A 122 6.44 1.46 10.02
C ASP A 122 5.39 1.43 11.14
N ASP A 123 4.50 0.44 11.17
CA ASP A 123 3.41 0.33 12.15
C ASP A 123 3.79 -0.48 13.40
N TYR A 124 5.02 -1.00 13.47
CA TYR A 124 5.48 -1.80 14.61
C TYR A 124 5.64 -0.98 15.90
N LYS A 125 5.34 -1.64 17.02
CA LYS A 125 5.57 -1.17 18.39
C LYS A 125 6.35 -2.27 19.13
N GLY A 126 7.64 -2.05 19.36
CA GLY A 126 8.52 -2.99 20.08
C GLY A 126 9.99 -2.79 19.71
N PRO A 127 10.92 -3.53 20.35
CA PRO A 127 12.34 -3.38 20.05
C PRO A 127 12.66 -3.76 18.60
N PRO A 128 13.43 -2.95 17.85
CA PRO A 128 13.66 -3.13 16.41
C PRO A 128 14.16 -4.54 16.00
N LEU A 129 14.93 -5.20 16.87
CA LEU A 129 15.49 -6.52 16.61
C LEU A 129 14.42 -7.63 16.50
N PHE A 130 13.32 -7.54 17.26
CA PHE A 130 12.25 -8.54 17.17
C PHE A 130 11.48 -8.45 15.86
N TYR A 131 11.31 -7.23 15.34
CA TYR A 131 10.71 -7.00 14.03
C TYR A 131 11.52 -7.65 12.91
N MET A 132 12.83 -7.43 12.88
CA MET A 132 13.70 -7.96 11.82
C MET A 132 13.78 -9.50 11.79
N LEU A 133 13.53 -10.16 12.93
CA LEU A 133 13.72 -11.59 13.07
C LEU A 133 12.43 -12.41 12.95
N PHE A 134 11.27 -11.86 13.33
CA PHE A 134 10.08 -12.67 13.58
C PHE A 134 8.80 -12.18 12.90
N LEU A 135 8.75 -10.94 12.39
CA LEU A 135 7.51 -10.44 11.80
C LEU A 135 7.36 -10.89 10.34
N PRO A 136 6.15 -11.32 9.95
CA PRO A 136 5.90 -11.69 8.56
C PRO A 136 5.93 -10.44 7.68
N GLU A 137 6.58 -10.56 6.54
CA GLU A 137 6.78 -9.51 5.57
C GLU A 137 5.91 -9.75 4.33
N HIS A 138 5.42 -8.69 3.68
CA HIS A 138 4.79 -8.77 2.35
C HIS A 138 5.82 -9.07 1.25
N LYS A 139 6.49 -10.22 1.36
CA LYS A 139 7.65 -10.59 0.56
C LYS A 139 7.59 -12.05 0.19
N LEU A 140 7.98 -12.33 -1.06
CA LEU A 140 8.23 -13.71 -1.45
C LEU A 140 9.59 -14.15 -0.88
N GLY A 141 9.56 -14.92 0.21
CA GLY A 141 10.76 -15.39 0.91
C GLY A 141 11.63 -16.34 0.06
N LYS A 142 12.83 -16.66 0.56
CA LYS A 142 13.75 -17.59 -0.11
C LYS A 142 13.14 -19.01 -0.18
N PHE A 143 13.44 -19.72 -1.26
CA PHE A 143 13.04 -21.10 -1.53
C PHE A 143 14.17 -21.85 -2.25
N TYR A 144 14.21 -23.17 -2.07
CA TYR A 144 15.24 -24.05 -2.65
C TYR A 144 14.64 -25.21 -3.45
N THR A 145 13.35 -25.50 -3.25
CA THR A 145 12.58 -26.55 -3.92
C THR A 145 11.32 -25.96 -4.54
N LYS A 146 10.73 -26.67 -5.50
CA LYS A 146 9.45 -26.30 -6.14
C LYS A 146 8.32 -26.20 -5.10
N ASP A 147 8.23 -27.18 -4.20
CA ASP A 147 7.23 -27.15 -3.12
C ASP A 147 7.48 -26.01 -2.13
N GLY A 148 8.75 -25.71 -1.84
CA GLY A 148 9.14 -24.56 -1.04
C GLY A 148 8.67 -23.25 -1.66
N TYR A 149 8.82 -23.10 -2.98
CA TYR A 149 8.30 -21.96 -3.73
C TYR A 149 6.79 -21.81 -3.58
N PHE A 150 6.01 -22.86 -3.88
CA PHE A 150 4.55 -22.82 -3.76
C PHE A 150 4.08 -22.53 -2.34
N ASN A 151 4.75 -23.10 -1.33
CA ASN A 151 4.47 -22.81 0.07
C ASN A 151 4.71 -21.32 0.41
N LYS A 152 5.76 -20.69 -0.13
CA LYS A 152 6.01 -19.25 0.05
C LYS A 152 4.96 -18.40 -0.66
N VAL A 153 4.55 -18.77 -1.87
CA VAL A 153 3.45 -18.11 -2.61
C VAL A 153 2.15 -18.18 -1.80
N LYS A 154 1.77 -19.35 -1.30
CA LYS A 154 0.56 -19.54 -0.48
C LYS A 154 0.60 -18.73 0.82
N LYS A 155 1.75 -18.68 1.50
CA LYS A 155 1.95 -17.86 2.71
C LYS A 155 1.79 -16.37 2.42
N LEU A 156 2.40 -15.88 1.35
CA LEU A 156 2.28 -14.48 0.94
C LEU A 156 0.83 -14.13 0.59
N LYS A 157 0.15 -14.98 -0.19
CA LYS A 157 -1.27 -14.82 -0.53
C LYS A 157 -2.14 -14.68 0.71
N LYS A 158 -2.03 -15.61 1.65
CA LYS A 158 -2.79 -15.58 2.91
C LYS A 158 -2.49 -14.33 3.74
N LEU A 159 -1.23 -13.90 3.79
CA LEU A 159 -0.83 -12.70 4.53
C LEU A 159 -1.47 -11.44 3.94
N ILE A 160 -1.36 -11.23 2.62
CA ILE A 160 -1.96 -10.10 1.92
C ILE A 160 -3.47 -10.08 2.13
N GLU A 161 -4.14 -11.22 1.94
CA GLU A 161 -5.59 -11.34 2.16
C GLU A 161 -5.97 -10.94 3.59
N THR A 162 -5.28 -11.50 4.60
CA THR A 162 -5.59 -11.25 6.01
C THR A 162 -5.38 -9.77 6.34
N ASP A 163 -4.33 -9.14 5.84
CA ASP A 163 -4.03 -7.74 6.16
C ASP A 163 -4.97 -6.77 5.49
N MET A 164 -5.30 -7.00 4.22
CA MET A 164 -6.24 -6.14 3.50
C MET A 164 -7.66 -6.28 4.07
N LYS A 165 -8.05 -7.49 4.51
CA LYS A 165 -9.32 -7.69 5.24
C LYS A 165 -9.37 -6.98 6.59
N ASN A 166 -8.21 -6.76 7.22
CA ASN A 166 -8.09 -6.10 8.53
C ASN A 166 -7.45 -4.71 8.40
N ILE A 167 -7.67 -4.02 7.27
CA ILE A 167 -7.00 -2.76 6.97
C ILE A 167 -7.25 -1.67 8.03
N ASP A 168 -8.44 -1.69 8.65
CA ASP A 168 -8.82 -0.76 9.73
C ASP A 168 -7.90 -0.85 10.95
N CYS A 169 -7.28 -2.01 11.20
CA CYS A 169 -6.27 -2.13 12.25
C CYS A 169 -5.03 -1.27 11.95
N PHE A 170 -4.64 -1.19 10.68
CA PHE A 170 -3.54 -0.33 10.25
C PHE A 170 -3.94 1.15 10.27
N VAL A 171 -5.19 1.48 9.88
CA VAL A 171 -5.74 2.84 10.01
C VAL A 171 -5.72 3.32 11.46
N LYS A 172 -6.16 2.48 12.40
CA LYS A 172 -6.08 2.79 13.83
C LYS A 172 -4.64 3.04 14.28
N ARG A 173 -3.69 2.17 13.91
CA ARG A 173 -2.26 2.34 14.24
C ARG A 173 -1.67 3.59 13.64
N TRP A 174 -2.11 3.98 12.44
CA TRP A 174 -1.71 5.22 11.80
C TRP A 174 -2.11 6.43 12.66
N HIS A 175 -3.36 6.47 13.12
CA HIS A 175 -3.86 7.54 14.01
C HIS A 175 -3.22 7.55 15.40
N GLU A 176 -2.66 6.44 15.85
CA GLU A 176 -1.85 6.40 17.08
C GLU A 176 -0.47 7.06 16.92
N LYS A 177 -0.01 7.28 15.68
CA LYS A 177 1.32 7.82 15.36
C LYS A 177 1.26 9.22 14.72
N PHE A 178 0.23 9.50 13.95
CA PHE A 178 0.16 10.67 13.08
C PHE A 178 -1.17 11.40 13.21
N VAL A 179 -1.12 12.69 12.91
CA VAL A 179 -2.29 13.55 12.69
C VAL A 179 -2.43 13.76 11.18
N PRO A 180 -3.63 13.63 10.59
CA PRO A 180 -3.86 13.91 9.17
C PRO A 180 -3.40 15.31 8.78
N ASN A 181 -2.66 15.39 7.68
CA ASN A 181 -2.40 16.68 7.04
C ASN A 181 -3.72 17.21 6.47
N LYS A 182 -4.01 18.48 6.72
CA LYS A 182 -5.21 19.13 6.22
C LYS A 182 -4.96 19.66 4.80
N THR A 183 -5.72 19.18 3.84
CA THR A 183 -5.58 19.56 2.43
C THR A 183 -6.90 19.97 1.80
N ASP A 184 -6.82 20.74 0.72
CA ASP A 184 -7.95 20.85 -0.20
C ASP A 184 -8.08 19.58 -1.08
N TRP A 185 -9.01 19.63 -2.05
CA TRP A 185 -9.31 18.52 -2.95
C TRP A 185 -8.22 18.29 -4.01
N GLU A 186 -7.35 19.28 -4.24
CA GLU A 186 -6.20 19.18 -5.14
C GLU A 186 -4.95 18.71 -4.40
N GLY A 187 -5.00 18.56 -3.08
CA GLY A 187 -3.89 18.12 -2.25
C GLY A 187 -2.98 19.25 -1.79
N ASN A 188 -3.38 20.52 -1.90
CA ASN A 188 -2.65 21.65 -1.35
C ASN A 188 -2.82 21.70 0.17
N LEU A 189 -1.74 21.96 0.91
CA LEU A 189 -1.78 22.05 2.38
C LEU A 189 -2.49 23.35 2.80
N LEU A 190 -3.44 23.23 3.72
CA LEU A 190 -4.18 24.38 4.26
C LEU A 190 -3.62 24.87 5.60
N ILE A 191 -2.86 24.03 6.31
CA ILE A 191 -2.10 24.41 7.50
C ILE A 191 -0.72 23.77 7.39
N GLU A 192 0.32 24.58 7.21
CA GLU A 192 1.69 24.13 7.47
C GLU A 192 1.84 23.92 8.97
N VAL A 193 2.06 22.69 9.41
CA VAL A 193 2.57 22.48 10.77
C VAL A 193 4.00 23.03 10.77
N SER A 194 4.16 24.25 11.28
CA SER A 194 5.45 24.80 11.62
C SER A 194 6.16 23.83 12.56
N LYS A 195 7.23 23.21 12.07
CA LYS A 195 8.13 22.41 12.92
C LYS A 195 8.76 23.38 13.93
N SER A 196 8.37 23.24 15.19
CA SER A 196 9.09 23.80 16.35
C SER A 196 10.46 23.13 16.50
#